data_AF-A0A534NGP7-F1
#
_entry.id   AF-A0A534NGP7-F1
#
_cell.length_a   1.000
_cell.length_b   1.000
_cell.length_c   1.000
_cell.angle_alpha   90.00
_cell.angle_beta   90.00
_cell.angle_gamma   90.00
#
_symmetry.space_group_name_H-M   'P 1'
#
loop_
_entity.id
_entity.type
_entity.pdbx_description
1 polymer ?
#
loop_
_entity_poly.entity_id
_entity_poly.type
_entity_poly.pdbx_seq_one_letter_code
_entity_poly.pdbx_strand_id
1 'polypeptide(L)'
;MNAIQQELPLPRWGGARRGAGRKRESGRKNVPHRPRRKFRRGALHVTVRIRKEVWNLRTHRCFRALERAFARGCERFGFRLVHFSVQGNHMHYIVEAPDAVALGRAMKGLEVRMARALNKVMDRRGPVFADRYHAHLLESPREAVHAIRYVVENWAIHAARERRPPPRGVDPYCSDWPREGDPPLVVRPEWWMLCVGVRKVQSRLAVTLAG
;
A
#
# COMPACT_ATOMS: atom_id res chain seq x y z
N MET A 1 59.45 12.77 29.45
CA MET A 1 58.77 13.64 28.47
C MET A 1 57.28 13.65 28.83
N ASN A 2 56.74 14.80 29.24
CA ASN A 2 55.31 14.89 29.56
C ASN A 2 54.50 14.93 28.26
N ALA A 3 53.49 14.07 28.15
CA ALA A 3 52.61 14.05 26.99
C ALA A 3 51.81 15.36 26.93
N ILE A 4 51.94 16.11 25.83
CA ILE A 4 51.15 17.31 25.56
C ILE A 4 49.79 16.85 25.03
N GLN A 5 48.73 17.06 25.83
CA GLN A 5 47.36 16.78 25.40
C GLN A 5 46.95 17.77 24.30
N GLN A 6 46.68 17.27 23.10
CA GLN A 6 46.18 18.09 21.99
C GLN A 6 44.68 18.38 22.17
N GLU A 7 44.25 19.57 21.78
CA GLU A 7 42.83 19.92 21.74
C GLU A 7 42.12 19.11 20.64
N LEU A 8 41.10 18.35 21.04
CA LEU A 8 40.18 17.71 20.11
C LEU A 8 39.05 18.68 19.77
N PRO A 9 38.89 19.11 18.51
CA PRO A 9 37.76 19.94 18.11
C PRO A 9 36.47 19.14 18.20
N LEU A 10 35.70 19.34 19.28
CA LEU A 10 34.40 18.70 19.45
C LEU A 10 33.36 19.33 18.50
N PRO A 11 32.50 18.52 17.84
CA PRO A 11 31.45 19.05 16.98
C PRO A 11 30.47 19.94 17.76
N ARG A 12 30.07 21.08 17.17
CA ARG A 12 29.11 22.04 17.77
C ARG A 12 27.64 21.57 17.77
N TRP A 13 27.35 20.37 17.29
CA TRP A 13 26.01 19.81 17.20
C TRP A 13 25.73 18.95 18.44
N GLY A 14 24.62 19.19 19.12
CA GLY A 14 24.26 18.43 20.33
C GLY A 14 24.11 16.93 20.05
N GLY A 15 24.76 16.10 20.87
CA GLY A 15 24.65 14.64 20.82
C GLY A 15 23.24 14.12 21.15
N ALA A 16 23.08 12.80 21.08
CA ALA A 16 21.82 12.14 21.40
C ALA A 16 21.37 12.47 22.84
N ARG A 17 20.23 13.15 22.97
CA ARG A 17 19.58 13.48 24.25
C ARG A 17 18.11 13.09 24.21
N ARG A 18 17.48 12.90 25.37
CA ARG A 18 16.04 12.62 25.45
C ARG A 18 15.27 13.79 24.80
N GLY A 19 14.53 13.51 23.72
CA GLY A 19 13.86 14.54 22.91
C GLY A 19 14.69 15.13 21.76
N ALA A 20 15.88 14.62 21.49
CA ALA A 20 16.65 14.95 20.28
C ALA A 20 15.98 14.36 19.02
N GLY A 21 16.05 15.11 17.92
CA GLY A 21 15.45 14.75 16.64
C GLY A 21 14.45 15.80 16.16
N ARG A 22 14.09 15.75 14.87
CA ARG A 22 13.10 16.65 14.29
C ARG A 22 11.75 16.44 14.99
N LYS A 23 11.18 17.51 15.56
CA LYS A 23 9.81 17.50 16.09
C LYS A 23 8.86 17.02 14.99
N ARG A 24 7.91 16.17 15.36
CA ARG A 24 6.94 15.61 14.42
C ARG A 24 6.01 16.72 13.94
N GLU A 25 5.85 16.86 12.63
CA GLU A 25 4.87 17.78 12.03
C GLU A 25 3.47 17.14 11.93
N SER A 26 3.37 15.80 11.91
CA SER A 26 2.10 15.09 11.72
C SER A 26 1.48 14.59 13.04
N GLY A 27 0.17 14.81 13.21
CA GLY A 27 -0.59 14.35 14.38
C GLY A 27 -0.83 12.82 14.45
N ARG A 28 -0.61 12.08 13.36
CA ARG A 28 -0.69 10.61 13.34
C ARG A 28 0.71 10.02 13.33
N LYS A 29 0.96 8.98 14.14
CA LYS A 29 2.24 8.26 14.16
C LYS A 29 2.56 7.71 12.77
N ASN A 30 3.76 8.00 12.30
CA ASN A 30 4.31 7.36 11.12
C ASN A 30 4.63 5.88 11.42
N VAL A 31 4.63 5.05 10.39
CA VAL A 31 5.10 3.66 10.40
C VAL A 31 6.54 3.67 10.90
N PRO A 32 6.83 2.97 12.02
CA PRO A 32 8.17 2.90 12.57
C PRO A 32 9.18 2.36 11.53
N HIS A 33 10.40 2.90 11.55
CA HIS A 33 11.51 2.35 10.78
C HIS A 33 12.00 1.04 11.41
N ARG A 34 11.23 -0.04 11.22
CA ARG A 34 11.60 -1.39 11.68
C ARG A 34 12.03 -2.24 10.50
N PRO A 35 13.01 -3.16 10.70
CA PRO A 35 13.30 -4.20 9.73
C PRO A 35 12.00 -4.93 9.36
N ARG A 36 11.76 -5.09 8.06
CA ARG A 36 10.60 -5.85 7.60
C ARG A 36 10.82 -7.33 7.93
N ARG A 37 9.75 -8.03 8.31
CA ARG A 37 9.80 -9.48 8.49
C ARG A 37 10.33 -10.12 7.20
N LYS A 38 11.30 -11.02 7.33
CA LYS A 38 11.80 -11.79 6.18
C LYS A 38 10.72 -12.79 5.77
N PHE A 39 10.57 -12.98 4.47
CA PHE A 39 9.66 -13.96 3.90
C PHE A 39 10.17 -14.38 2.52
N ARG A 40 9.65 -15.51 2.04
CA ARG A 40 9.89 -16.03 0.69
C ARG A 40 8.53 -16.29 0.06
N ARG A 41 8.31 -15.79 -1.16
CA ARG A 41 7.05 -15.93 -1.91
C ARG A 41 5.82 -15.56 -1.07
N GLY A 42 5.82 -14.35 -0.54
CA GLY A 42 4.79 -13.88 0.39
C GLY A 42 3.61 -13.22 -0.31
N ALA A 43 2.39 -13.47 0.20
CA ALA A 43 1.20 -12.69 -0.11
C ALA A 43 1.00 -11.62 0.98
N LEU A 44 0.87 -10.35 0.60
CA LEU A 44 0.81 -9.26 1.58
C LEU A 44 -0.39 -8.35 1.36
N HIS A 45 -0.95 -7.87 2.47
CA HIS A 45 -1.84 -6.72 2.49
C HIS A 45 -1.01 -5.46 2.71
N VAL A 46 -1.03 -4.55 1.75
CA VAL A 46 -0.27 -3.30 1.78
C VAL A 46 -1.22 -2.12 1.86
N THR A 47 -0.90 -1.15 2.71
CA THR A 47 -1.65 0.11 2.82
C THR A 47 -0.71 1.29 2.64
N VAL A 48 -1.07 2.21 1.75
CA VAL A 48 -0.35 3.47 1.53
C VAL A 48 -1.22 4.66 1.86
N ARG A 49 -0.65 5.66 2.51
CA ARG A 49 -1.37 6.85 2.97
C ARG A 49 -0.90 8.09 2.24
N ILE A 50 -1.85 8.93 1.88
CA ILE A 50 -1.62 10.15 1.14
C ILE A 50 -1.67 11.35 2.08
N ARG A 51 -0.90 12.40 1.75
CA ARG A 51 -0.95 13.64 2.51
C ARG A 51 -2.27 14.38 2.31
N LYS A 52 -2.61 15.24 3.26
CA LYS A 52 -3.88 15.99 3.27
C LYS A 52 -3.99 16.99 2.14
N GLU A 53 -2.85 17.48 1.64
CA GLU A 53 -2.81 18.49 0.57
C GLU A 53 -3.04 17.87 -0.82
N VAL A 54 -3.03 16.54 -0.93
CA VAL A 54 -3.34 15.84 -2.17
C VAL A 54 -4.87 15.74 -2.31
N TRP A 55 -5.35 15.94 -3.53
CA TRP A 55 -6.77 15.80 -3.84
C TRP A 55 -7.29 14.40 -3.52
N ASN A 56 -8.61 14.31 -3.36
CA ASN A 56 -9.30 13.04 -3.21
C ASN A 56 -8.97 12.12 -4.40
N LEU A 57 -8.40 10.95 -4.11
CA LEU A 57 -7.96 10.00 -5.13
C LEU A 57 -9.13 9.39 -5.91
N ARG A 58 -10.33 9.37 -5.33
CA ARG A 58 -11.57 8.90 -5.96
C ARG A 58 -12.23 9.96 -6.84
N THR A 59 -11.47 10.96 -7.28
CA THR A 59 -11.89 11.84 -8.37
C THR A 59 -11.44 11.22 -9.69
N HIS A 60 -12.25 11.34 -10.74
CA HIS A 60 -11.98 10.72 -12.04
C HIS A 60 -10.56 11.05 -12.57
N ARG A 61 -10.14 12.32 -12.47
CA ARG A 61 -8.79 12.77 -12.90
C ARG A 61 -7.65 12.13 -12.11
N CYS A 62 -7.79 11.99 -10.79
CA CYS A 62 -6.76 11.36 -9.95
C CYS A 62 -6.72 9.85 -10.20
N PHE A 63 -7.88 9.21 -10.25
CA PHE A 63 -7.95 7.77 -10.49
C PHE A 63 -7.38 7.39 -11.85
N ARG A 64 -7.73 8.11 -12.92
CA ARG A 64 -7.13 7.91 -14.25
C ARG A 64 -5.60 8.04 -14.27
N ALA A 65 -5.05 8.90 -13.42
CA ALA A 65 -3.61 9.03 -13.25
C ALA A 65 -2.99 7.82 -12.52
N LEU A 66 -3.70 7.28 -11.53
CA LEU A 66 -3.32 6.07 -10.79
C LEU A 66 -3.40 4.82 -11.68
N GLU A 67 -4.42 4.67 -12.50
CA GLU A 67 -4.56 3.57 -13.47
C GLU A 67 -3.30 3.41 -14.33
N ARG A 68 -2.80 4.53 -14.88
CA ARG A 68 -1.56 4.53 -15.67
C ARG A 68 -0.34 4.11 -14.84
N ALA A 69 -0.31 4.42 -13.54
CA ALA A 69 0.75 3.98 -12.64
C ALA A 69 0.64 2.48 -12.33
N PHE A 70 -0.57 1.98 -12.09
CA PHE A 70 -0.86 0.55 -11.88
C PHE A 70 -0.51 -0.27 -13.12
N ALA A 71 -0.99 0.09 -14.31
CA ALA A 71 -0.68 -0.60 -15.56
C ALA A 71 0.83 -0.76 -15.81
N ARG A 72 1.65 0.21 -15.40
CA ARG A 72 3.12 0.15 -15.58
C ARG A 72 3.86 -0.49 -14.42
N GLY A 73 3.20 -0.69 -13.28
CA GLY A 73 3.81 -1.10 -12.02
C GLY A 73 3.19 -2.35 -11.40
N CYS A 74 2.15 -2.93 -12.00
CA CYS A 74 1.46 -4.11 -11.50
C CYS A 74 2.35 -5.35 -11.52
N GLU A 75 3.41 -5.38 -12.33
CA GLU A 75 4.39 -6.46 -12.38
C GLU A 75 5.82 -5.93 -12.53
N ARG A 76 6.66 -6.12 -11.50
CA ARG A 76 8.08 -5.70 -11.49
C ARG A 76 8.91 -6.55 -10.53
N PHE A 77 10.09 -7.02 -10.93
CA PHE A 77 11.00 -7.77 -10.04
C PHE A 77 10.35 -9.01 -9.39
N GLY A 78 9.40 -9.65 -10.07
CA GLY A 78 8.58 -10.74 -9.53
C GLY A 78 7.50 -10.30 -8.52
N PHE A 79 7.39 -9.01 -8.20
CA PHE A 79 6.23 -8.45 -7.48
C PHE A 79 5.02 -8.42 -8.41
N ARG A 80 3.85 -8.71 -7.84
CA ARG A 80 2.58 -8.77 -8.54
C ARG A 80 1.54 -7.99 -7.73
N LEU A 81 0.89 -6.99 -8.34
CA LEU A 81 -0.28 -6.33 -7.79
C LEU A 81 -1.52 -7.14 -8.19
N VAL A 82 -2.18 -7.77 -7.22
CA VAL A 82 -3.26 -8.73 -7.47
C VAL A 82 -4.63 -8.10 -7.28
N HIS A 83 -4.83 -7.37 -6.18
CA HIS A 83 -6.03 -6.57 -5.96
C HIS A 83 -5.66 -5.18 -5.44
N PHE A 84 -6.54 -4.21 -5.69
CA PHE A 84 -6.43 -2.89 -5.09
C PHE A 84 -7.80 -2.31 -4.77
N SER A 85 -7.81 -1.35 -3.84
CA SER A 85 -8.93 -0.45 -3.62
C SER A 85 -8.42 0.94 -3.28
N VAL A 86 -8.90 1.94 -4.03
CA VAL A 86 -8.52 3.34 -3.84
C VAL A 86 -9.56 4.03 -2.96
N GLN A 87 -9.10 4.53 -1.81
CA GLN A 87 -9.90 5.36 -0.92
C GLN A 87 -9.55 6.84 -1.14
N GLY A 88 -10.33 7.75 -0.54
CA GLY A 88 -10.14 9.18 -0.81
C GLY A 88 -8.75 9.71 -0.44
N ASN A 89 -8.11 9.16 0.60
CA ASN A 89 -6.82 9.62 1.12
C ASN A 89 -5.82 8.47 1.41
N HIS A 90 -6.13 7.25 1.00
CA HIS A 90 -5.25 6.09 1.15
C HIS A 90 -5.61 5.01 0.12
N MET A 91 -4.75 4.01 -0.05
CA MET A 91 -5.03 2.88 -0.94
C MET A 91 -4.64 1.58 -0.25
N HIS A 92 -5.38 0.52 -0.55
CA HIS A 92 -5.08 -0.84 -0.11
C HIS A 92 -4.73 -1.71 -1.30
N TYR A 93 -3.79 -2.64 -1.10
CA TYR A 93 -3.34 -3.59 -2.10
C TYR A 93 -3.26 -5.00 -1.52
N ILE A 94 -3.58 -6.00 -2.35
CA ILE A 94 -3.14 -7.38 -2.16
C ILE A 94 -2.06 -7.64 -3.18
N VAL A 95 -0.89 -8.08 -2.72
CA VAL A 95 0.30 -8.24 -3.56
C VAL A 95 0.99 -9.57 -3.31
N GLU A 96 1.70 -10.06 -4.31
CA GLU A 96 2.70 -11.11 -4.15
C GLU A 96 4.09 -10.51 -4.32
N ALA A 97 5.04 -10.90 -3.47
CA ALA A 97 6.44 -10.50 -3.58
C ALA A 97 7.41 -11.67 -3.27
N PRO A 98 8.49 -11.84 -4.04
CA PRO A 98 9.43 -12.95 -3.82
C PRO A 98 10.10 -12.86 -2.47
N ASP A 99 10.43 -11.64 -2.05
CA ASP A 99 11.03 -11.31 -0.76
C ASP A 99 10.79 -9.83 -0.41
N ALA A 100 11.28 -9.41 0.75
CA ALA A 100 11.14 -8.04 1.25
C ALA A 100 11.91 -6.99 0.42
N VAL A 101 12.97 -7.38 -0.29
CA VAL A 101 13.78 -6.48 -1.14
C VAL A 101 13.04 -6.20 -2.43
N ALA A 102 12.53 -7.24 -3.09
CA ALA A 102 11.70 -7.15 -4.28
C ALA A 102 10.45 -6.31 -4.00
N LEU A 103 9.75 -6.56 -2.88
CA LEU A 103 8.63 -5.74 -2.42
C LEU A 103 9.03 -4.26 -2.28
N GLY A 104 10.16 -3.98 -1.61
CA GLY A 104 10.64 -2.62 -1.39
C GLY A 104 10.94 -1.88 -2.71
N ARG A 105 11.59 -2.55 -3.66
CA ARG A 105 11.92 -1.99 -4.98
C ARG A 105 10.67 -1.73 -5.81
N ALA A 106 9.75 -2.69 -5.85
CA ALA A 106 8.50 -2.56 -6.60
C ALA A 106 7.61 -1.45 -6.03
N MET A 107 7.37 -1.44 -4.72
CA MET A 107 6.57 -0.41 -4.05
C MET A 107 7.17 0.98 -4.23
N LYS A 108 8.49 1.14 -4.08
CA LYS A 108 9.16 2.42 -4.35
C LYS A 108 8.92 2.89 -5.79
N GLY A 109 9.07 1.99 -6.77
CA GLY A 109 8.83 2.31 -8.17
C GLY A 109 7.37 2.67 -8.46
N LEU A 110 6.42 1.98 -7.83
CA LEU A 110 4.99 2.25 -7.98
C LEU A 110 4.62 3.60 -7.35
N GLU A 111 5.04 3.85 -6.11
CA GLU A 111 4.84 5.12 -5.40
C GLU A 111 5.43 6.30 -6.18
N VAL A 112 6.65 6.18 -6.72
CA VAL A 112 7.24 7.26 -7.54
C VAL A 112 6.40 7.56 -8.77
N ARG A 113 5.88 6.54 -9.48
CA ARG A 113 5.00 6.74 -10.65
C ARG A 113 3.70 7.44 -10.25
N MET A 114 3.06 6.98 -9.18
CA MET A 114 1.85 7.58 -8.64
C MET A 114 2.08 9.04 -8.23
N ALA A 115 3.16 9.31 -7.50
CA ALA A 115 3.49 10.66 -7.05
C ALA A 115 3.68 11.63 -8.23
N ARG A 116 4.43 11.22 -9.25
CA ARG A 116 4.64 12.03 -10.47
C ARG A 116 3.34 12.27 -11.22
N ALA A 117 2.49 11.25 -11.36
CA ALA A 117 1.23 11.35 -12.06
C ALA A 117 0.23 12.27 -11.33
N LEU A 118 0.09 12.11 -10.01
CA LEU A 118 -0.78 12.95 -9.18
C LEU A 118 -0.28 14.40 -9.12
N ASN A 119 1.03 14.62 -8.95
CA ASN A 119 1.62 15.95 -9.01
C ASN A 119 1.34 16.65 -10.34
N LYS A 120 1.46 15.93 -11.46
CA LYS A 120 1.14 16.46 -12.79
C LYS A 120 -0.34 16.85 -12.92
N VAL A 121 -1.26 16.01 -12.44
CA VAL A 121 -2.71 16.31 -12.49
C VAL A 121 -3.09 17.51 -11.63
N MET A 122 -2.36 17.75 -10.54
CA MET A 122 -2.61 18.83 -9.60
C MET A 122 -1.81 20.11 -9.87
N ASP A 123 -0.99 20.12 -10.93
CA ASP A 123 0.01 21.14 -11.20
C ASP A 123 0.84 21.55 -9.97
N ARG A 124 1.30 20.55 -9.21
CA ARG A 124 2.07 20.77 -7.98
C ARG A 124 3.40 20.04 -7.97
N ARG A 125 4.27 20.45 -7.05
CA ARG A 125 5.51 19.75 -6.71
C ARG A 125 5.50 19.27 -5.26
N GLY A 126 6.39 18.34 -4.93
CA GLY A 126 6.59 17.86 -3.57
C GLY A 126 5.99 16.49 -3.25
N PRO A 127 6.01 16.08 -1.97
CA PRO A 127 5.67 14.73 -1.53
C PRO A 127 4.16 14.47 -1.59
N VAL A 128 3.76 13.33 -2.16
CA VAL A 128 2.36 12.86 -2.23
C VAL A 128 2.02 11.92 -1.07
N PHE A 129 2.93 11.00 -0.75
CA PHE A 129 2.72 10.05 0.33
C PHE A 129 3.01 10.71 1.67
N ALA A 130 2.14 10.44 2.64
CA ALA A 130 2.30 10.94 4.01
C ALA A 130 3.43 10.22 4.73
N ASP A 131 3.69 8.97 4.34
CA ASP A 131 4.56 8.08 5.06
C ASP A 131 4.94 6.87 4.19
N ARG A 132 5.76 5.98 4.75
CA ARG A 132 6.06 4.66 4.19
C ARG A 132 4.79 3.80 4.14
N TYR A 133 4.74 2.89 3.18
CA TYR A 133 3.71 1.86 3.15
C TYR A 133 3.79 0.95 4.38
N HIS A 134 2.63 0.53 4.86
CA HIS A 134 2.50 -0.57 5.81
C HIS A 134 2.28 -1.87 5.04
N ALA A 135 2.98 -2.94 5.41
CA ALA A 135 2.83 -4.25 4.79
C ALA A 135 2.64 -5.31 5.87
N HIS A 136 1.55 -6.06 5.74
CA HIS A 136 1.20 -7.17 6.59
C HIS A 136 1.32 -8.47 5.78
N LEU A 137 2.15 -9.41 6.24
CA LEU A 137 2.30 -10.71 5.57
C LEU A 137 1.12 -11.60 5.97
N LEU A 138 0.39 -12.10 4.97
CA LEU A 138 -0.72 -13.02 5.17
C LEU A 138 -0.17 -14.42 5.41
N GLU A 139 -0.53 -15.01 6.55
CA GLU A 139 0.01 -16.27 7.04
C GLU A 139 -0.88 -17.46 6.69
N SER A 140 -2.16 -17.23 6.39
CA SER A 140 -3.10 -18.30 6.06
C SER A 140 -4.04 -17.95 4.90
N PRO A 141 -4.57 -18.97 4.19
CA PRO A 141 -5.59 -18.76 3.17
C PRO A 141 -6.84 -18.06 3.68
N ARG A 142 -7.29 -18.37 4.90
CA ARG A 142 -8.47 -17.74 5.51
C ARG A 142 -8.24 -16.26 5.76
N GLU A 143 -7.06 -15.92 6.28
CA GLU A 143 -6.66 -14.52 6.43
C GLU A 143 -6.57 -13.82 5.07
N ALA A 144 -6.04 -14.47 4.04
CA ALA A 144 -6.00 -13.92 2.69
C ALA A 144 -7.39 -13.66 2.10
N VAL A 145 -8.37 -14.55 2.33
CA VAL A 145 -9.77 -14.31 1.95
C VAL A 145 -10.32 -13.08 2.66
N HIS A 146 -10.11 -12.97 3.98
CA HIS A 146 -10.57 -11.80 4.73
C HIS A 146 -9.90 -10.50 4.27
N ALA A 147 -8.61 -10.54 3.94
CA ALA A 147 -7.87 -9.40 3.43
C ALA A 147 -8.38 -8.97 2.05
N ILE A 148 -8.57 -9.91 1.11
CA ILE A 148 -9.13 -9.61 -0.22
C ILE A 148 -10.51 -9.00 -0.08
N ARG A 149 -11.38 -9.65 0.71
CA ARG A 149 -12.73 -9.16 0.99
C ARG A 149 -12.69 -7.76 1.58
N TYR A 150 -11.83 -7.53 2.57
CA TYR A 150 -11.64 -6.21 3.17
C TYR A 150 -11.22 -5.18 2.12
N VAL A 151 -10.31 -5.50 1.20
CA VAL A 151 -9.86 -4.58 0.15
C VAL A 151 -10.99 -4.25 -0.83
N VAL A 152 -11.67 -5.26 -1.37
CA VAL A 152 -12.68 -5.08 -2.41
C VAL A 152 -13.97 -4.47 -1.85
N GLU A 153 -14.44 -4.95 -0.69
CA GLU A 153 -15.69 -4.51 -0.07
C GLU A 153 -15.51 -3.30 0.86
N ASN A 154 -14.30 -2.73 0.94
CA ASN A 154 -14.00 -1.63 1.86
C ASN A 154 -14.97 -0.44 1.69
N TRP A 155 -15.45 -0.21 0.47
CA TRP A 155 -16.39 0.86 0.16
C TRP A 155 -17.71 0.72 0.94
N ALA A 156 -18.24 -0.49 1.07
CA ALA A 156 -19.43 -0.79 1.86
C ALA A 156 -19.16 -0.60 3.36
N ILE A 157 -17.99 -1.03 3.84
CA ILE A 157 -17.56 -0.86 5.23
C ILE A 157 -17.45 0.64 5.59
N HIS A 158 -16.88 1.45 4.70
CA HIS A 158 -16.79 2.90 4.91
C HIS A 158 -18.16 3.58 4.88
N ALA A 159 -19.03 3.22 3.93
CA ALA A 159 -20.39 3.74 3.90
C ALA A 159 -21.14 3.45 5.21
N ALA A 160 -21.03 2.23 5.72
CA ALA A 160 -21.63 1.84 7.01
C ALA A 160 -21.06 2.68 8.18
N ARG A 161 -19.73 2.87 8.25
CA ARG A 161 -19.09 3.70 9.29
C ARG A 161 -19.51 5.17 9.24
N GLU A 162 -19.77 5.69 8.04
CA GLU A 162 -20.23 7.06 7.82
C GLU A 162 -21.77 7.20 7.89
N ARG A 163 -22.49 6.13 8.27
CA ARG A 163 -23.97 6.07 8.29
C ARG A 163 -24.61 6.45 6.96
N ARG A 164 -23.93 6.13 5.86
CA ARG A 164 -24.41 6.30 4.49
C ARG A 164 -25.03 4.98 4.00
N PRO A 165 -26.01 5.03 3.08
CA PRO A 165 -26.55 3.83 2.49
C PRO A 165 -25.42 3.03 1.82
N PRO A 166 -25.46 1.69 1.90
CA PRO A 166 -24.46 0.87 1.25
C PRO A 166 -24.52 1.14 -0.25
N PRO A 167 -23.34 1.32 -0.87
CA PRO A 167 -23.29 1.56 -2.29
C PRO A 167 -23.81 0.35 -3.08
N ARG A 168 -24.40 0.60 -4.25
CA ARG A 168 -24.90 -0.45 -5.14
C ARG A 168 -23.84 -0.81 -6.18
N GLY A 169 -23.67 -2.10 -6.44
CA GLY A 169 -22.73 -2.61 -7.43
C GLY A 169 -21.28 -2.65 -6.96
N VAL A 170 -20.38 -2.90 -7.91
CA VAL A 170 -18.94 -2.98 -7.65
C VAL A 170 -18.34 -1.58 -7.50
N ASP A 171 -17.38 -1.41 -6.60
CA ASP A 171 -16.67 -0.14 -6.43
C ASP A 171 -15.87 0.21 -7.70
N PRO A 172 -16.16 1.32 -8.42
CA PRO A 172 -15.43 1.69 -9.63
C PRO A 172 -13.97 2.06 -9.39
N TYR A 173 -13.55 2.18 -8.14
CA TYR A 173 -12.19 2.51 -7.73
C TYR A 173 -11.42 1.30 -7.15
N CYS A 174 -11.91 0.07 -7.37
CA CYS A 174 -11.23 -1.16 -6.99
C CYS A 174 -10.92 -2.05 -8.21
N SER A 175 -10.11 -3.09 -7.98
CA SER A 175 -9.66 -4.02 -9.03
C SER A 175 -10.77 -4.90 -9.62
N ASP A 176 -11.91 -5.01 -8.94
CA ASP A 176 -13.01 -5.89 -9.35
C ASP A 176 -13.97 -5.18 -10.31
N TRP A 177 -13.81 -3.86 -10.49
CA TRP A 177 -14.56 -3.12 -11.49
C TRP A 177 -14.19 -3.61 -12.90
N PRO A 178 -15.19 -4.04 -13.70
CA PRO A 178 -14.94 -4.50 -15.07
C PRO A 178 -14.31 -3.39 -15.92
N ARG A 179 -13.24 -3.73 -16.65
CA ARG A 179 -12.60 -2.83 -17.61
C ARG A 179 -12.45 -3.55 -18.93
N GLU A 180 -12.88 -2.89 -20.00
CA GLU A 180 -12.77 -3.40 -21.35
C GLU A 180 -11.76 -2.56 -22.13
N GLY A 181 -10.87 -3.21 -22.88
CA GLY A 181 -9.90 -2.54 -23.78
C GLY A 181 -8.69 -1.86 -23.12
N ASP A 182 -8.64 -1.70 -21.80
CA ASP A 182 -7.52 -1.07 -21.09
C ASP A 182 -6.40 -2.06 -20.73
N PRO A 183 -5.13 -1.60 -20.62
CA PRO A 183 -4.05 -2.41 -20.07
C PRO A 183 -4.38 -2.91 -18.65
N PRO A 184 -3.96 -4.13 -18.28
CA PRO A 184 -4.27 -4.71 -16.98
C PRO A 184 -3.69 -3.87 -15.83
N LEU A 185 -4.55 -3.41 -14.93
CA LEU A 185 -4.15 -2.68 -13.73
C LEU A 185 -3.63 -3.60 -12.61
N VAL A 186 -4.01 -4.86 -12.68
CA VAL A 186 -3.59 -5.95 -11.81
C VAL A 186 -3.16 -7.13 -12.66
N VAL A 187 -2.36 -8.02 -12.08
CA VAL A 187 -1.97 -9.27 -12.70
C VAL A 187 -2.48 -10.44 -11.88
N ARG A 188 -2.69 -11.59 -12.54
CA ARG A 188 -3.13 -12.81 -11.84
C ARG A 188 -2.09 -13.21 -10.79
N PRO A 189 -2.51 -13.74 -9.63
CA PRO A 189 -1.57 -14.32 -8.69
C PRO A 189 -0.88 -15.55 -9.31
N GLU A 190 0.31 -15.88 -8.83
CA GLU A 190 1.08 -17.06 -9.22
C GLU A 190 1.25 -18.08 -8.10
N TRP A 191 1.21 -17.66 -6.84
CA TRP A 191 1.56 -18.56 -5.75
C TRP A 191 0.35 -19.17 -5.08
N TRP A 192 0.61 -20.35 -4.51
CA TRP A 192 -0.41 -21.22 -3.96
C TRP A 192 -1.37 -20.50 -3.01
N MET A 193 -0.89 -19.57 -2.17
CA MET A 193 -1.70 -18.83 -1.19
C MET A 193 -2.92 -18.16 -1.85
N LEU A 194 -2.68 -17.36 -2.91
CA LEU A 194 -3.73 -16.60 -3.58
C LEU A 194 -4.37 -17.38 -4.74
N CYS A 195 -3.62 -18.24 -5.44
CA CYS A 195 -4.15 -19.04 -6.55
C CYS A 195 -5.07 -20.17 -6.10
N VAL A 196 -4.70 -20.89 -5.05
CA VAL A 196 -5.34 -22.16 -4.66
C VAL A 196 -5.93 -22.06 -3.27
N GLY A 197 -5.18 -21.55 -2.30
CA GLY A 197 -5.60 -21.46 -0.91
C GLY A 197 -6.88 -20.66 -0.75
N VAL A 198 -6.91 -19.43 -1.27
CA VAL A 198 -8.08 -18.54 -1.25
C VAL A 198 -9.30 -19.23 -1.87
N ARG A 199 -9.15 -19.82 -3.07
CA ARG A 199 -10.25 -20.51 -3.76
C ARG A 199 -10.81 -21.67 -2.94
N LYS A 200 -9.93 -22.52 -2.39
CA LYS A 200 -10.35 -23.65 -1.54
C LYS A 200 -11.16 -23.19 -0.32
N VAL A 201 -10.75 -22.11 0.33
CA VAL A 201 -11.49 -21.56 1.47
C VAL A 201 -12.83 -20.97 1.04
N GLN A 202 -12.85 -20.20 -0.05
CA GLN A 202 -14.09 -19.63 -0.59
C GLN A 202 -15.11 -20.72 -0.96
N SER A 203 -14.68 -21.78 -1.65
CA SER A 203 -15.55 -22.91 -1.99
C SER A 203 -16.12 -23.59 -0.74
N ARG A 204 -15.31 -23.81 0.30
CA ARG A 204 -15.79 -24.38 1.57
C ARG A 204 -16.83 -23.49 2.25
N LEU A 205 -16.58 -22.18 2.31
CA LEU A 205 -17.51 -21.23 2.92
C LEU A 205 -18.83 -21.14 2.15
N ALA A 206 -18.79 -21.22 0.82
CA ALA A 206 -19.98 -21.24 -0.02
C ALA A 206 -20.84 -22.49 0.22
N VAL A 207 -20.21 -23.65 0.41
CA VAL A 207 -20.91 -24.90 0.75
C VAL A 207 -21.58 -24.82 2.12
N THR A 208 -20.93 -24.22 3.12
CA THR A 208 -21.50 -24.06 4.48
C THR A 208 -22.67 -23.08 4.56
N LEU A 209 -22.80 -22.15 3.61
CA LEU A 209 -23.93 -21.21 3.56
C LEU A 209 -25.12 -21.74 2.75
N ALA A 210 -24.95 -22.86 2.05
CA ALA A 210 -25.96 -23.45 1.17
C ALA A 210 -26.64 -24.70 1.78
N GLY A 211 -26.26 -25.11 2.99
CA GLY A 211 -26.86 -26.21 3.75
C GLY A 211 -27.24 -25.75 5.14
#